data_AF-N6T4L4-F1
#
_entry.id   AF-N6T4L4-F1
#
_cell.length_a   1.000
_cell.length_b   1.000
_cell.length_c   1.000
_cell.angle_alpha   90.00
_cell.angle_beta   90.00
_cell.angle_gamma   90.00
#
_symmetry.space_group_name_H-M   'P 1'
#
loop_
_entity.id
_entity.type
_entity.pdbx_description
1 polymer ?
#
loop_
_entity_poly.entity_id
_entity_poly.type
_entity_poly.pdbx_seq_one_letter_code
_entity_poly.pdbx_strand_id
1 'polypeptide(L)'
;MRGNGKPDVELEEQFILRLPQRQADSIRTILRTKPQTLKKTLKIDLNIATGVGAVIVGRKRLSAYLIKLPTIVESYKTNIVGDRSTLFKTADITMIVQCTEEPLNQFTAESPHGYTLPLKNVRRRRFRKTLVNPEVAEEAEMVNRELYYLLSTDLQATSTRFEVQYEKCPPQTSCQFEKLLFGQVSSSDSEIDVED
;
A
#
# COMPACT_ATOMS: atom_id res chain seq x y z
N MET A 1 13.93 4.63 41.54
CA MET A 1 14.15 3.53 40.58
C MET A 1 13.39 3.86 39.30
N ARG A 2 14.04 4.44 38.29
CA ARG A 2 13.44 4.65 36.96
C ARG A 2 13.60 3.35 36.19
N GLY A 3 12.49 2.78 35.74
CA GLY A 3 12.47 1.51 35.02
C GLY A 3 13.35 1.59 33.77
N ASN A 4 14.12 0.53 33.53
CA ASN A 4 14.89 0.33 32.30
C ASN A 4 13.96 0.44 31.10
N GLY A 5 14.01 1.55 30.39
CA GLY A 5 13.34 1.72 29.10
C GLY A 5 13.92 0.68 28.14
N LYS A 6 13.05 -0.16 27.57
CA LYS A 6 13.43 -0.98 26.41
C LYS A 6 13.97 -0.04 25.34
N PRO A 7 15.08 -0.37 24.66
CA PRO A 7 15.53 0.40 23.51
C PRO A 7 14.40 0.42 22.47
N ASP A 8 14.24 1.57 21.82
CA ASP A 8 13.33 1.71 20.69
C ASP A 8 13.73 0.70 19.61
N VAL A 9 12.80 -0.17 19.20
CA VAL A 9 13.07 -1.25 18.25
C VAL A 9 12.59 -0.80 16.88
N GLU A 10 13.53 -0.38 16.04
CA GLU A 10 13.26 -0.10 14.63
C GLU A 10 13.21 -1.41 13.83
N LEU A 11 12.16 -1.59 13.03
CA LEU A 11 12.01 -2.77 12.18
C LEU A 11 12.90 -2.63 10.93
N GLU A 12 13.57 -3.72 10.57
CA GLU A 12 14.38 -3.75 9.35
C GLU A 12 13.49 -3.80 8.10
N GLU A 13 13.69 -2.86 7.18
CA GLU A 13 13.02 -2.86 5.89
C GLU A 13 13.85 -3.54 4.81
N GLN A 14 13.23 -4.45 4.05
CA GLN A 14 13.89 -5.23 3.01
C GLN A 14 13.12 -5.16 1.69
N PHE A 15 13.86 -5.09 0.59
CA PHE A 15 13.31 -5.11 -0.77
C PHE A 15 14.20 -5.93 -1.72
N ILE A 16 13.64 -6.36 -2.85
CA ILE A 16 14.41 -7.07 -3.89
C ILE A 16 14.98 -6.06 -4.89
N LEU A 17 16.28 -6.07 -5.09
CA LEU A 17 16.92 -5.31 -6.17
C LEU A 17 17.05 -6.18 -7.43
N ARG A 18 16.36 -5.80 -8.52
CA ARG A 18 16.47 -6.48 -9.81
C ARG A 18 17.31 -5.66 -10.79
N LEU A 19 18.46 -6.20 -11.17
CA LEU A 19 19.40 -5.59 -12.12
C LEU A 19 19.32 -6.28 -13.49
N PRO A 20 19.72 -5.60 -14.58
CA PRO A 20 19.99 -6.30 -15.84
C PRO A 20 21.12 -7.32 -15.66
N GLN A 21 21.10 -8.37 -16.46
CA GLN A 21 21.89 -9.59 -16.25
C GLN A 21 23.40 -9.30 -16.07
N ARG A 22 23.98 -8.47 -16.95
CA ARG A 22 25.42 -8.14 -16.93
C ARG A 22 25.86 -7.51 -15.60
N GLN A 23 25.06 -6.60 -15.07
CA GLN A 23 25.32 -5.88 -13.82
C GLN A 23 25.06 -6.79 -12.61
N ALA A 24 24.04 -7.64 -12.69
CA ALA A 24 23.75 -8.65 -11.66
C ALA A 24 24.92 -9.63 -11.50
N ASP A 25 25.49 -10.12 -12.60
CA ASP A 25 26.64 -11.04 -12.58
C ASP A 25 27.91 -10.38 -12.05
N SER A 26 28.14 -9.11 -12.40
CA SER A 26 29.24 -8.32 -11.83
C SER A 26 29.11 -8.15 -10.31
N ILE A 27 27.93 -7.74 -9.82
CA ILE A 27 27.67 -7.60 -8.38
C ILE A 27 27.77 -8.94 -7.65
N ARG A 28 27.25 -10.03 -8.24
CA ARG A 28 27.36 -11.39 -7.70
C ARG A 28 28.81 -11.81 -7.51
N THR A 29 29.67 -11.49 -8.48
CA THR A 29 31.11 -11.77 -8.41
C THR A 29 31.78 -10.97 -7.29
N ILE A 30 31.44 -9.69 -7.16
CA ILE A 30 31.96 -8.81 -6.10
C ILE A 30 31.55 -9.32 -4.72
N LEU A 31 30.28 -9.66 -4.52
CA LEU A 31 29.76 -10.18 -3.25
C LEU A 31 30.48 -11.45 -2.79
N ARG A 32 30.91 -12.31 -3.73
CA ARG A 32 31.60 -13.56 -3.43
C ARG A 32 33.11 -13.38 -3.20
N THR A 33 33.74 -12.44 -3.88
CA THR A 33 35.22 -12.31 -3.89
C THR A 33 35.72 -11.19 -2.99
N LYS A 34 35.09 -10.02 -3.04
CA LYS A 34 35.51 -8.78 -2.35
C LYS A 34 34.28 -8.00 -1.86
N PRO A 35 33.47 -8.53 -0.95
CA PRO A 35 32.23 -7.87 -0.48
C PRO A 35 32.47 -6.47 0.09
N GLN A 36 33.64 -6.23 0.68
CA GLN A 36 34.05 -4.92 1.20
C GLN A 36 34.11 -3.81 0.13
N THR A 37 34.28 -4.16 -1.15
CA THR A 37 34.29 -3.16 -2.24
C THR A 37 32.89 -2.76 -2.68
N LEU A 38 31.85 -3.53 -2.30
CA LEU A 38 30.48 -3.29 -2.74
C LEU A 38 29.99 -1.87 -2.42
N LYS A 39 30.32 -1.35 -1.23
CA LYS A 39 29.95 0.02 -0.80
C LYS A 39 30.49 1.10 -1.75
N LYS A 40 31.61 0.85 -2.44
CA LYS A 40 32.20 1.78 -3.41
C LYS A 40 31.59 1.61 -4.80
N THR A 41 31.05 0.42 -5.10
CA THR A 41 30.60 0.04 -6.44
C THR A 41 29.09 0.17 -6.64
N LEU A 42 28.28 -0.06 -5.60
CA LEU A 42 26.83 0.00 -5.66
C LEU A 42 26.32 1.23 -4.90
N LYS A 43 25.57 2.10 -5.56
CA LYS A 43 24.84 3.20 -4.94
C LYS A 43 23.39 3.18 -5.39
N ILE A 44 22.47 3.47 -4.47
CA ILE A 44 21.03 3.48 -4.71
C ILE A 44 20.52 4.86 -4.32
N ASP A 45 19.85 5.52 -5.25
CA ASP A 45 19.20 6.81 -5.07
C ASP A 45 17.76 6.65 -5.53
N LEU A 46 16.81 6.60 -4.59
CA LEU A 46 15.40 6.30 -4.85
C LEU A 46 14.53 7.33 -4.15
N ASN A 47 13.62 7.93 -4.90
CA ASN A 47 12.55 8.72 -4.33
C ASN A 47 11.36 7.79 -4.05
N ILE A 48 11.06 7.57 -2.76
CA ILE A 48 10.00 6.65 -2.32
C ILE A 48 8.61 7.16 -2.71
N ALA A 49 8.40 8.49 -2.70
CA ALA A 49 7.11 9.10 -3.01
C ALA A 49 6.76 8.94 -4.49
N THR A 50 7.73 9.09 -5.39
CA THR A 50 7.50 8.91 -6.84
C THR A 50 7.71 7.47 -7.29
N GLY A 51 8.42 6.66 -6.50
CA GLY A 51 8.84 5.31 -6.87
C GLY A 51 9.87 5.29 -8.01
N VAL A 52 10.54 6.41 -8.30
CA VAL A 52 11.52 6.53 -9.38
C VAL A 52 12.88 6.92 -8.80
N GLY A 53 13.95 6.41 -9.39
CA GLY A 53 15.29 6.83 -9.05
C GLY A 53 16.35 6.25 -9.98
N ALA A 54 17.56 6.12 -9.45
CA ALA A 54 18.70 5.58 -10.15
C ALA A 54 19.53 4.64 -9.27
N VAL A 55 20.04 3.58 -9.89
CA VAL A 55 21.00 2.67 -9.26
C VAL A 55 22.30 2.71 -10.05
N ILE A 56 23.40 2.97 -9.36
CA ILE A 56 24.74 3.03 -9.96
C ILE A 56 25.45 1.74 -9.62
N VAL A 57 25.89 1.03 -10.67
CA VAL A 57 26.70 -0.19 -10.57
C VAL A 57 28.04 0.06 -11.28
N GLY A 58 29.09 0.26 -10.48
CA GLY A 58 30.41 0.65 -10.96
C GLY A 58 30.38 2.02 -11.63
N ARG A 59 30.49 2.04 -12.96
CA ARG A 59 30.42 3.27 -13.76
C ARG A 59 29.08 3.44 -14.49
N LYS A 60 28.19 2.45 -14.42
CA LYS A 60 26.92 2.46 -15.16
C LYS A 60 25.80 2.94 -14.26
N ARG A 61 25.11 4.00 -14.71
CA ARG A 61 23.88 4.50 -14.08
C ARG A 61 22.70 3.80 -14.75
N LEU A 62 21.83 3.20 -13.95
CA LEU A 62 20.60 2.53 -14.38
C LEU A 62 19.40 3.34 -13.88
N SER A 63 18.35 3.43 -14.70
CA SER A 63 17.05 3.94 -14.25
C SER A 63 16.42 2.89 -13.34
N ALA A 64 15.80 3.31 -12.25
CA ALA A 64 15.23 2.42 -11.24
C ALA A 64 13.77 2.78 -10.92
N TYR A 65 12.94 1.75 -10.79
CA TYR A 65 11.51 1.87 -10.57
C TYR A 65 11.09 0.96 -9.42
N LEU A 66 10.38 1.51 -8.45
CA LEU A 66 9.83 0.79 -7.31
C LEU A 66 8.50 0.15 -7.73
N ILE A 67 8.44 -1.18 -7.69
CA ILE A 67 7.31 -1.98 -8.12
C ILE A 67 6.81 -2.83 -6.95
N LYS A 68 5.53 -2.69 -6.61
CA LYS A 68 4.82 -3.48 -5.60
C LYS A 68 4.51 -4.87 -6.13
N LEU A 69 4.87 -5.89 -5.37
CA LEU A 69 4.49 -7.27 -5.62
C LEU A 69 3.04 -7.52 -5.19
N PRO A 70 2.32 -8.38 -5.91
CA PRO A 70 1.00 -8.84 -5.49
C PRO A 70 1.06 -9.83 -4.31
N THR A 71 2.23 -10.39 -4.04
CA THR A 71 2.44 -11.45 -3.04
C THR A 71 3.42 -10.96 -1.99
N ILE A 72 3.14 -11.27 -0.72
CA ILE A 72 4.08 -11.06 0.38
C ILE A 72 5.17 -12.13 0.31
N VAL A 73 6.44 -11.70 0.41
CA VAL A 73 7.61 -12.58 0.48
C VAL A 73 8.25 -12.41 1.83
N GLU A 74 8.29 -13.46 2.65
CA GLU A 74 8.93 -13.40 3.97
C GLU A 74 10.41 -13.75 3.86
N SER A 75 11.26 -12.97 4.53
CA SER A 75 12.67 -13.31 4.71
C SER A 75 12.88 -13.99 6.07
N TYR A 76 13.74 -15.01 6.06
CA TYR A 76 14.08 -15.78 7.25
C TYR A 76 15.59 -15.90 7.38
N LYS A 77 16.06 -15.90 8.62
CA LYS A 77 17.43 -16.28 8.98
C LYS A 77 17.44 -17.58 9.78
N THR A 78 18.50 -18.36 9.61
CA THR A 78 18.87 -19.47 10.48
C THR A 78 20.25 -19.21 11.05
N ASN A 79 20.46 -19.55 12.31
CA ASN A 79 21.75 -19.45 13.00
C ASN A 79 22.53 -20.78 12.99
N ILE A 80 21.95 -21.87 12.46
CA ILE A 80 22.57 -23.18 12.45
C ILE A 80 23.06 -23.50 11.04
N VAL A 81 24.38 -23.62 10.89
CA VAL A 81 24.99 -24.03 9.63
C VAL A 81 24.71 -25.52 9.41
N GLY A 82 23.90 -25.84 8.39
CA GLY A 82 23.60 -27.21 8.00
C GLY A 82 22.22 -27.71 8.46
N ASP A 83 21.55 -27.01 9.39
CA ASP A 83 20.17 -27.30 9.78
C ASP A 83 19.25 -26.12 9.41
N ARG A 84 18.22 -26.42 8.62
CA ARG A 84 17.21 -25.46 8.17
C ARG A 84 15.85 -25.71 8.82
N SER A 85 15.79 -26.55 9.85
CA SER A 85 14.56 -26.85 10.60
C SER A 85 14.00 -25.62 11.31
N THR A 86 14.87 -24.79 11.87
CA THR A 86 14.51 -23.61 12.66
C THR A 86 14.79 -22.34 11.87
N LEU A 87 13.72 -21.63 11.52
CA LEU A 87 13.76 -20.38 10.75
C LEU A 87 13.17 -19.25 11.58
N PHE A 88 13.87 -18.11 11.61
CA PHE A 88 13.41 -16.90 12.30
C PHE A 88 13.07 -15.84 11.28
N LYS A 89 11.80 -15.40 11.25
CA LYS A 89 11.34 -14.34 10.36
C LYS A 89 12.11 -13.05 10.65
N THR A 90 12.55 -12.36 9.60
CA THR A 90 13.29 -11.10 9.70
C THR A 90 12.52 -9.92 9.13
N ALA A 91 11.90 -10.06 7.97
CA ALA A 91 11.14 -8.99 7.34
C ALA A 91 10.06 -9.52 6.37
N ASP A 92 9.10 -8.64 6.07
CA ASP A 92 8.16 -8.82 4.97
C ASP A 92 8.61 -7.99 3.78
N ILE A 93 8.74 -8.65 2.62
CA ILE A 93 9.16 -8.04 1.37
C ILE A 93 7.97 -7.99 0.42
N THR A 94 7.57 -6.78 0.06
CA THR A 94 6.44 -6.53 -0.84
C THR A 94 6.85 -5.71 -2.07
N MET A 95 8.12 -5.32 -2.20
CA MET A 95 8.57 -4.41 -3.25
C MET A 95 9.84 -4.90 -3.95
N ILE A 96 9.94 -4.53 -5.24
CA ILE A 96 11.10 -4.74 -6.10
C ILE A 96 11.56 -3.39 -6.63
N VAL A 97 12.85 -3.11 -6.53
CA VAL A 97 13.51 -2.03 -7.27
C VAL A 97 13.97 -2.61 -8.61
N GLN A 98 13.20 -2.35 -9.66
CA GLN A 98 13.47 -2.81 -11.02
C GLN A 98 14.39 -1.80 -11.71
N CYS A 99 15.58 -2.26 -12.11
CA CYS A 99 16.53 -1.43 -12.85
C CYS A 99 16.52 -1.74 -14.34
N THR A 100 16.63 -0.69 -15.16
CA THR A 100 16.72 -0.76 -16.63
C THR A 100 17.90 0.09 -17.12
N GLU A 101 18.46 -0.27 -18.27
CA GLU A 101 19.55 0.52 -18.87
C GLU A 101 19.04 1.82 -19.48
N GLU A 102 17.86 1.77 -20.08
CA GLU A 102 17.15 2.91 -20.65
C GLU A 102 15.92 3.23 -19.81
N PRO A 103 15.55 4.52 -19.66
CA PRO A 103 14.34 4.90 -18.95
C PRO A 103 13.09 4.38 -19.67
N LEU A 104 12.12 3.91 -18.90
CA LEU A 104 10.81 3.52 -19.40
C LEU A 104 9.94 4.76 -19.63
N ASN A 105 9.22 4.80 -20.75
CA ASN A 105 8.25 5.87 -21.05
C ASN A 105 7.05 5.84 -20.09
N GLN A 106 6.62 4.62 -19.72
CA GLN A 106 5.57 4.36 -18.74
C GLN A 106 5.97 3.16 -17.90
N PHE A 107 5.75 3.25 -16.59
CA PHE A 107 5.91 2.11 -15.69
C PHE A 107 4.68 2.00 -14.78
N THR A 108 4.26 0.76 -14.52
CA THR A 108 3.20 0.47 -13.57
C THR A 108 3.82 0.19 -12.21
N ALA A 109 3.42 0.94 -11.18
CA ALA A 109 3.90 0.76 -9.82
C ALA A 109 3.49 -0.60 -9.23
N GLU A 110 2.53 -1.32 -9.82
CA GLU A 110 2.11 -2.65 -9.38
C GLU A 110 2.48 -3.75 -10.37
N SER A 111 3.01 -4.85 -9.86
CA SER A 111 3.30 -6.04 -10.65
C SER A 111 2.06 -6.95 -10.80
N PRO A 112 1.75 -7.42 -12.02
CA PRO A 112 0.73 -8.45 -12.23
C PRO A 112 1.21 -9.85 -11.82
N HIS A 113 2.51 -10.02 -11.53
CA HIS A 113 3.15 -11.30 -11.28
C HIS A 113 3.78 -11.35 -9.87
N GLY A 114 3.73 -12.52 -9.23
CA GLY A 114 4.57 -12.80 -8.07
C GLY A 114 6.02 -13.05 -8.49
N TYR A 115 6.92 -13.19 -7.50
CA TYR A 115 8.35 -13.32 -7.76
C TYR A 115 8.74 -14.67 -8.40
N THR A 116 8.09 -15.76 -8.01
CA THR A 116 8.42 -17.11 -8.48
C THR A 116 7.65 -17.50 -9.74
N LEU A 117 8.23 -18.38 -10.56
CA LEU A 117 7.65 -18.80 -11.85
C LEU A 117 6.18 -19.27 -11.75
N PRO A 118 5.77 -20.10 -10.76
CA PRO A 118 4.39 -20.55 -10.63
C PRO A 118 3.38 -19.42 -10.33
N LEU A 119 3.86 -18.24 -9.93
CA LEU A 119 3.07 -17.05 -9.58
C LEU A 119 3.00 -16.03 -10.74
N LYS A 120 3.30 -16.44 -11.96
CA LYS A 120 3.01 -15.62 -13.15
C LYS A 120 1.50 -15.35 -13.26
N ASN A 121 1.14 -14.08 -13.44
CA ASN A 121 -0.25 -13.58 -13.50
C ASN A 121 -1.09 -13.94 -12.27
N VAL A 122 -0.50 -13.94 -11.07
CA VAL A 122 -1.15 -14.39 -9.84
C VAL A 122 -2.44 -13.62 -9.52
N ARG A 123 -2.48 -12.29 -9.73
CA ARG A 123 -3.68 -11.45 -9.50
C ARG A 123 -4.89 -11.92 -10.31
N ARG A 124 -4.66 -12.33 -11.56
CA ARG A 124 -5.73 -12.78 -12.46
C ARG A 124 -6.07 -14.26 -12.31
N ARG A 125 -5.08 -15.10 -12.02
CA ARG A 125 -5.20 -16.56 -12.15
C ARG A 125 -5.36 -17.31 -10.82
N ARG A 126 -4.76 -16.81 -9.74
CA ARG A 126 -4.67 -17.55 -8.47
C ARG A 126 -5.33 -16.83 -7.30
N PHE A 127 -5.44 -15.52 -7.35
CA PHE A 127 -6.15 -14.78 -6.32
C PHE A 127 -7.65 -14.89 -6.57
N ARG A 128 -8.37 -15.37 -5.56
CA ARG A 128 -9.83 -15.31 -5.54
C ARG A 128 -10.22 -13.84 -5.50
N LYS A 129 -11.03 -13.40 -6.46
CA LYS A 129 -11.54 -12.02 -6.48
C LYS A 129 -12.51 -11.82 -5.32
N THR A 130 -12.33 -10.74 -4.58
CA THR A 130 -13.34 -10.28 -3.63
C THR A 130 -14.52 -9.71 -4.42
N LEU A 131 -15.74 -9.86 -3.91
CA LEU A 131 -16.94 -9.26 -4.52
C LEU A 131 -16.93 -7.72 -4.39
N VAL A 132 -16.13 -7.20 -3.46
CA VAL A 132 -15.86 -5.78 -3.29
C VAL A 132 -14.82 -5.36 -4.33
N ASN A 133 -15.19 -4.41 -5.19
CA ASN A 133 -14.27 -3.79 -6.13
C ASN A 133 -13.23 -2.98 -5.34
N PRO A 134 -11.92 -3.19 -5.49
CA PRO A 134 -10.90 -2.40 -4.79
C PRO A 134 -11.01 -0.89 -5.03
N GLU A 135 -11.47 -0.45 -6.21
CA GLU A 135 -11.78 0.97 -6.45
C GLU A 135 -12.89 1.46 -5.52
N VAL A 136 -13.93 0.64 -5.32
CA VAL A 136 -15.03 0.91 -4.37
C VAL A 136 -14.53 0.89 -2.92
N ALA A 137 -13.46 0.15 -2.61
CA ALA A 137 -12.88 0.14 -1.27
C ALA A 137 -12.04 1.41 -0.98
N GLU A 138 -11.27 1.89 -1.95
CA GLU A 138 -10.54 3.16 -1.85
C GLU A 138 -11.52 4.35 -1.85
N GLU A 139 -12.54 4.31 -2.71
CA GLU A 139 -13.65 5.25 -2.69
C GLU A 139 -14.36 5.22 -1.33
N ALA A 140 -14.61 4.04 -0.76
CA ALA A 140 -15.21 3.93 0.57
C ALA A 140 -14.33 4.56 1.66
N GLU A 141 -13.00 4.43 1.58
CA GLU A 141 -12.10 5.09 2.54
C GLU A 141 -12.15 6.62 2.41
N MET A 142 -12.13 7.13 1.18
CA MET A 142 -12.31 8.57 0.92
C MET A 142 -13.67 9.08 1.39
N VAL A 143 -14.75 8.35 1.08
CA VAL A 143 -16.12 8.65 1.50
C VAL A 143 -16.22 8.65 3.02
N ASN A 144 -15.62 7.67 3.70
CA ASN A 144 -15.61 7.61 5.16
C ASN A 144 -14.86 8.79 5.78
N ARG A 145 -13.74 9.22 5.18
CA ARG A 145 -12.98 10.38 5.64
C ARG A 145 -13.80 11.66 5.50
N GLU A 146 -14.47 11.83 4.36
CA GLU A 146 -15.31 13.00 4.11
C GLU A 146 -16.55 13.00 5.02
N LEU A 147 -17.18 11.84 5.19
CA LEU A 147 -18.30 11.67 6.12
C LEU A 147 -17.89 12.02 7.55
N TYR A 148 -16.72 11.54 8.00
CA TYR A 148 -16.19 11.89 9.31
C TYR A 148 -15.96 13.40 9.45
N TYR A 149 -15.39 14.03 8.42
CA TYR A 149 -15.20 15.48 8.41
C TYR A 149 -16.53 16.23 8.52
N LEU A 150 -17.54 15.82 7.74
CA LEU A 150 -18.88 16.42 7.77
C LEU A 150 -19.53 16.28 9.16
N LEU A 151 -19.56 15.06 9.71
CA LEU A 151 -20.12 14.80 11.05
C LEU A 151 -19.36 15.54 12.16
N SER A 152 -18.04 15.67 12.03
CA SER A 152 -17.23 16.43 13.00
C SER A 152 -17.51 17.93 12.95
N THR A 153 -17.82 18.46 11.78
CA THR A 153 -18.20 19.87 11.58
C THR A 153 -19.59 20.12 12.14
N ASP A 154 -20.52 19.21 11.86
CA ASP A 154 -21.89 19.23 12.39
C ASP A 154 -21.91 19.19 13.92
N LEU A 155 -21.03 18.42 14.55
CA LEU A 155 -20.92 18.37 16.02
C LEU A 155 -20.47 19.72 16.63
N GLN A 156 -19.72 20.53 15.89
CA GLN A 156 -19.28 21.86 16.33
C GLN A 156 -20.32 22.95 16.04
N ALA A 157 -21.32 22.66 15.21
CA ALA A 157 -22.36 23.61 14.84
C ALA A 157 -23.42 23.71 15.94
N THR A 158 -24.02 24.89 16.06
CA THR A 158 -25.12 25.12 17.01
C THR A 158 -26.42 24.42 16.59
N SER A 159 -26.62 24.23 15.28
CA SER A 159 -27.79 23.55 14.70
C SER A 159 -27.41 22.98 13.35
N THR A 160 -27.91 21.78 13.03
CA THR A 160 -27.63 21.08 11.78
C THR A 160 -28.94 20.63 11.11
N ARG A 161 -28.98 20.65 9.79
CA ARG A 161 -30.13 20.19 8.99
C ARG A 161 -29.62 19.68 7.64
N PHE A 162 -30.11 18.52 7.21
CA PHE A 162 -29.85 17.97 5.88
C PHE A 162 -31.17 17.68 5.16
N GLU A 163 -31.15 17.75 3.82
CA GLU A 163 -32.30 17.44 2.97
C GLU A 163 -31.79 16.77 1.68
N VAL A 164 -32.48 15.72 1.24
CA VAL A 164 -32.13 14.99 0.01
C VAL A 164 -32.79 15.66 -1.18
N GLN A 165 -31.99 16.18 -2.12
CA GLN A 165 -32.49 16.80 -3.36
C GLN A 165 -32.34 15.84 -4.54
N TYR A 166 -33.44 15.58 -5.24
CA TYR A 166 -33.48 14.74 -6.43
C TYR A 166 -33.47 15.58 -7.71
N GLU A 167 -32.53 15.33 -8.63
CA GLU A 167 -32.42 16.11 -9.87
C GLU A 167 -33.60 15.89 -10.84
N LYS A 168 -34.25 14.70 -10.86
CA LYS A 168 -35.32 14.36 -11.84
C LYS A 168 -36.31 13.27 -11.33
N CYS A 169 -37.31 13.61 -10.51
CA CYS A 169 -38.51 12.78 -10.29
C CYS A 169 -39.67 13.60 -9.69
N PRO A 170 -40.95 13.36 -10.05
CA PRO A 170 -42.07 14.06 -9.44
C PRO A 170 -42.24 13.70 -7.94
N PRO A 171 -42.72 14.63 -7.11
CA PRO A 171 -42.57 14.63 -5.64
C PRO A 171 -43.29 13.49 -4.90
N GLN A 172 -44.15 12.71 -5.57
CA GLN A 172 -44.97 11.68 -4.92
C GLN A 172 -44.27 10.31 -4.85
N THR A 173 -43.30 10.05 -5.74
CA THR A 173 -42.61 8.75 -5.81
C THR A 173 -41.34 8.72 -4.94
N SER A 174 -40.77 9.87 -4.60
CA SER A 174 -39.54 10.02 -3.80
C SER A 174 -39.74 9.62 -2.34
N CYS A 175 -40.84 10.06 -1.72
CA CYS A 175 -41.11 9.80 -0.28
C CYS A 175 -41.32 8.31 0.04
N GLN A 176 -41.77 7.51 -0.93
CA GLN A 176 -41.88 6.05 -0.76
C GLN A 176 -40.50 5.37 -0.86
N PHE A 177 -39.63 5.85 -1.76
CA PHE A 177 -38.28 5.32 -1.94
C PHE A 177 -37.40 5.58 -0.71
N GLU A 178 -37.48 6.77 -0.12
CA GLU A 178 -36.75 7.10 1.12
C GLU A 178 -37.17 6.22 2.29
N LYS A 179 -38.48 6.02 2.50
CA LYS A 179 -38.99 5.14 3.56
C LYS A 179 -38.56 3.69 3.40
N LEU A 180 -38.46 3.21 2.15
CA LEU A 180 -37.96 1.87 1.84
C LEU A 180 -36.45 1.74 2.08
N LEU A 181 -35.68 2.79 1.82
CA LEU A 181 -34.22 2.75 1.88
C LEU A 181 -33.68 3.05 3.29
N PHE A 182 -34.28 4.00 4.00
CA PHE A 182 -33.80 4.51 5.30
C PHE A 182 -34.74 4.19 6.48
N GLY A 183 -35.90 3.59 6.22
CA GLY A 183 -36.92 3.35 7.25
C GLY A 183 -37.73 4.61 7.60
N GLN A 184 -38.43 4.60 8.74
CA GLN A 184 -39.07 5.81 9.26
C GLN A 184 -37.99 6.80 9.73
N VAL A 185 -37.69 7.79 8.90
CA VAL A 185 -36.88 8.95 9.28
C VAL A 185 -37.65 9.78 10.30
N SER A 186 -37.08 9.93 11.49
CA SER A 186 -37.59 10.83 12.53
C SER A 186 -37.45 12.27 12.05
N SER A 187 -38.55 13.01 11.95
CA SER A 187 -38.48 14.46 11.80
C SER A 187 -37.89 15.04 13.09
N SER A 188 -36.82 15.83 12.97
CA SER A 188 -36.22 16.56 14.09
C SER A 188 -37.10 17.69 14.63
N ASP A 189 -38.23 17.98 13.98
CA ASP A 189 -39.17 19.05 14.35
C ASP A 189 -40.18 18.65 15.45
N SER A 190 -39.80 17.79 16.40
CA SER A 190 -40.55 17.71 17.66
C SER A 190 -40.14 18.88 18.56
N GLU A 191 -40.92 19.95 18.50
CA GLU A 191 -40.86 21.05 19.47
C GLU A 191 -40.90 20.47 20.89
N ILE A 192 -39.88 20.77 21.68
CA ILE A 192 -39.91 20.54 23.13
C ILE A 192 -40.81 21.64 23.69
N ASP A 193 -42.08 21.32 23.95
CA ASP A 193 -42.94 22.15 24.77
C ASP A 193 -42.31 22.22 26.17
N VAL A 194 -41.70 23.36 26.48
CA VAL A 194 -41.31 23.73 27.83
C VAL A 194 -42.58 24.21 28.52
N GLU A 195 -43.24 23.33 29.28
CA GLU A 195 -44.25 23.74 30.26
C GLU A 195 -43.54 24.41 31.44
N ASP A 196 -43.97 25.63 31.77
CA ASP A 196 -43.51 26.48 32.89
C ASP A 196 -43.67 25.83 34.28
#